data_AF-A0A963ELE0-F1
#
_entry.id   AF-A0A963ELE0-F1
#
_cell.length_a   1.000
_cell.length_b   1.000
_cell.length_c   1.000
_cell.angle_alpha   90.00
_cell.angle_beta   90.00
_cell.angle_gamma   90.00
#
_symmetry.space_group_name_H-M   'P 1'
#
loop_
_entity.id
_entity.type
_entity.pdbx_description
1 polymer ?
#
loop_
_entity_poly.entity_id
_entity_poly.type
_entity_poly.pdbx_seq_one_letter_code
_entity_poly.pdbx_strand_id
1 'polypeptide(L)'
;MLRIAQEALTFDDVLLSPGYSTVVATDVSLRTRLTREIELNIPLVSAAMDTVTEFRLAIAMAQEGGIGIIHKSMSIAEQAEQVRKVKKFESGVVKDPITIQQSATIAQLLELTGAHGISGVPVLDGKDLVGIVTRRDVRFESNPQKLVSQIMTPKEKLVTVLEGADLAEVQEKLHRHRIEKVLVVNDQFDLCGMITVKDFDKAESFPYACKDSYG
;
A
#
# COMPACT_ATOMS: atom_id res chain seq x y z
N MET A 1 -35.32 46.10 -2.57
CA MET A 1 -35.12 45.45 -1.25
C MET A 1 -35.24 43.95 -1.48
N LEU A 2 -34.13 43.21 -1.48
CA LEU A 2 -34.16 41.75 -1.68
C LEU A 2 -34.87 41.12 -0.46
N ARG A 3 -36.12 40.71 -0.63
CA ARG A 3 -36.84 39.86 0.33
C ARG A 3 -36.40 38.42 0.06
N ILE A 4 -35.81 37.78 1.06
CA ILE A 4 -35.56 36.34 1.04
C ILE A 4 -36.93 35.65 0.86
N ALA A 5 -37.08 34.88 -0.22
CA ALA A 5 -38.36 34.27 -0.62
C ALA A 5 -38.56 32.85 -0.06
N GLN A 6 -37.51 32.24 0.49
CA GLN A 6 -37.52 30.87 1.00
C GLN A 6 -36.83 30.81 2.35
N GLU A 7 -37.39 30.02 3.25
CA GLU A 7 -36.77 29.66 4.52
C GLU A 7 -35.61 28.69 4.27
N ALA A 8 -34.49 28.91 4.95
CA ALA A 8 -33.30 28.08 4.88
C ALA A 8 -32.90 27.66 6.29
N LEU A 9 -32.57 26.38 6.45
CA LEU A 9 -32.20 25.77 7.72
C LEU A 9 -30.75 25.29 7.66
N THR A 10 -30.04 25.40 8.78
CA THR A 10 -28.73 24.78 9.03
C THR A 10 -28.87 23.60 10.02
N PHE A 11 -27.75 22.93 10.31
CA PHE A 11 -27.74 21.77 11.21
C PHE A 11 -28.28 22.08 12.62
N ASP A 12 -27.96 23.26 13.16
CA ASP A 12 -28.37 23.67 14.51
C ASP A 12 -29.85 24.03 14.63
N ASP A 13 -30.55 24.20 13.50
CA ASP A 13 -31.98 24.55 13.49
C ASP A 13 -32.88 23.33 13.66
N VAL A 14 -32.33 22.11 13.57
CA VAL A 14 -33.13 20.87 13.52
C VAL A 14 -32.58 19.78 14.44
N LEU A 15 -33.46 18.85 14.84
CA LEU A 15 -33.12 17.65 15.58
C LEU A 15 -33.78 16.42 14.94
N LEU A 16 -33.14 15.26 15.07
CA LEU A 16 -33.73 13.99 14.63
C LEU A 16 -34.75 13.49 15.66
N SER A 17 -35.95 13.15 15.21
CA SER A 17 -36.96 12.53 16.05
C SER A 17 -36.66 11.03 16.20
N PRO A 18 -36.48 10.48 17.42
CA PRO A 18 -36.20 9.07 17.62
C PRO A 18 -37.36 8.17 17.16
N GLY A 19 -37.04 7.06 16.52
CA GLY A 19 -37.99 5.99 16.18
C GLY A 19 -37.68 4.69 16.93
N TYR A 20 -38.64 3.76 16.98
CA TYR A 20 -38.38 2.42 17.50
C TYR A 20 -37.37 1.70 16.61
N SER A 21 -36.35 1.07 17.21
CA SER A 21 -35.32 0.29 16.52
C SER A 21 -35.10 -1.04 17.23
N THR A 22 -34.96 -2.10 16.44
CA THR A 22 -34.48 -3.41 16.91
C THR A 22 -33.00 -3.64 16.60
N VAL A 23 -32.36 -2.71 15.86
CA VAL A 23 -30.95 -2.77 15.49
C VAL A 23 -30.11 -2.14 16.60
N VAL A 24 -29.07 -2.84 17.03
CA VAL A 24 -28.08 -2.33 17.98
C VAL A 24 -27.00 -1.51 17.24
N ALA A 25 -26.39 -0.54 17.92
CA ALA A 25 -25.47 0.40 17.30
C ALA A 25 -24.28 -0.26 16.58
N THR A 26 -23.80 -1.42 17.06
CA THR A 26 -22.70 -2.17 16.45
C THR A 26 -23.04 -2.82 15.12
N ASP A 27 -24.33 -3.02 14.85
CA ASP A 27 -24.82 -3.74 13.67
C ASP A 27 -25.24 -2.76 12.56
N VAL A 28 -25.14 -1.45 12.80
CA VAL A 28 -25.46 -0.42 11.83
C VAL A 28 -24.37 -0.35 10.76
N SER A 29 -24.76 -0.51 9.50
CA SER A 29 -23.87 -0.32 8.36
C SER A 29 -23.67 1.17 8.04
N LEU A 30 -22.41 1.61 8.03
CA LEU A 30 -22.01 2.95 7.61
C LEU A 30 -21.60 3.05 6.13
N ARG A 31 -21.71 1.95 5.38
CA ARG A 31 -21.34 1.91 3.97
C ARG A 31 -22.14 2.93 3.16
N THR A 32 -21.45 3.67 2.29
CA THR A 32 -22.05 4.71 1.47
C THR A 32 -21.36 4.81 0.10
N ARG A 33 -22.02 5.45 -0.87
CA ARG A 33 -21.44 5.68 -2.20
C ARG A 33 -21.01 7.12 -2.37
N LEU A 34 -19.74 7.32 -2.69
CA LEU A 34 -19.23 8.65 -3.06
C LEU A 34 -19.52 8.95 -4.53
N THR A 35 -19.37 7.95 -5.40
CA THR A 35 -19.68 8.04 -6.83
C THR A 35 -20.51 6.85 -7.28
N ARG A 36 -20.82 6.74 -8.58
CA ARG A 36 -21.51 5.56 -9.12
C ARG A 36 -20.71 4.27 -8.96
N GLU A 37 -19.38 4.38 -8.89
CA GLU A 37 -18.44 3.26 -8.91
C GLU A 37 -17.62 3.14 -7.63
N ILE A 38 -17.58 4.18 -6.78
CA ILE A 38 -16.79 4.22 -5.55
C ILE A 38 -17.71 4.12 -4.35
N GLU A 39 -17.59 2.99 -3.64
CA GLU A 39 -18.20 2.74 -2.33
C GLU A 39 -17.15 2.94 -1.23
N LEU A 40 -17.58 3.54 -0.12
CA LEU A 40 -16.79 3.74 1.10
C LEU A 40 -17.38 2.90 2.21
N ASN A 41 -16.54 2.43 3.14
CA ASN A 41 -16.99 1.71 4.32
C ASN A 41 -17.51 2.64 5.43
N ILE A 42 -17.08 3.91 5.42
CA ILE A 42 -17.62 4.99 6.26
C ILE A 42 -17.88 6.26 5.44
N PRO A 43 -18.84 7.12 5.83
CA PRO A 43 -19.22 8.31 5.07
C PRO A 43 -18.30 9.51 5.35
N LEU A 44 -16.99 9.30 5.40
CA LEU A 44 -16.00 10.34 5.68
C LEU A 44 -15.05 10.56 4.50
N VAL A 45 -14.91 11.84 4.13
CA VAL A 45 -14.02 12.32 3.07
C VAL A 45 -13.17 13.46 3.64
N SER A 46 -11.85 13.42 3.47
CA SER A 46 -11.00 14.53 3.90
C SER A 46 -10.95 15.65 2.86
N ALA A 47 -10.93 16.90 3.32
CA ALA A 47 -10.97 18.07 2.46
C ALA A 47 -9.68 18.21 1.62
N ALA A 48 -9.82 18.67 0.38
CA ALA A 48 -8.73 18.88 -0.58
C ALA A 48 -7.94 20.18 -0.31
N MET A 49 -7.41 20.32 0.90
CA MET A 49 -6.68 21.51 1.38
C MET A 49 -5.24 21.15 1.74
N ASP A 50 -4.31 22.07 1.50
CA ASP A 50 -2.87 21.90 1.78
C ASP A 50 -2.56 21.68 3.26
N THR A 51 -3.34 22.29 4.14
CA THR A 51 -3.24 22.10 5.58
C THR A 51 -3.91 20.82 6.10
N VAL A 52 -4.58 20.07 5.23
CA VAL A 52 -5.39 18.91 5.64
C VAL A 52 -4.86 17.62 5.00
N THR A 53 -4.90 17.51 3.66
CA THR A 53 -4.78 16.19 3.01
C THR A 53 -3.59 16.09 2.06
N GLU A 54 -2.52 15.47 2.56
CA GLU A 54 -1.45 14.86 1.76
C GLU A 54 -1.49 13.33 1.89
N PHE A 55 -0.51 12.61 1.32
CA PHE A 55 -0.45 11.15 1.28
C PHE A 55 -0.68 10.49 2.64
N ARG A 56 -0.15 11.06 3.72
CA ARG A 56 -0.26 10.51 5.07
C ARG A 56 -1.71 10.44 5.55
N LEU A 57 -2.46 11.53 5.40
CA LEU A 57 -3.87 11.55 5.80
C LEU A 57 -4.71 10.73 4.84
N ALA A 58 -4.43 10.77 3.53
CA ALA A 58 -5.16 9.97 2.56
C ALA A 58 -5.04 8.46 2.82
N ILE A 59 -3.85 7.99 3.21
CA ILE A 59 -3.62 6.61 3.66
C ILE A 59 -4.47 6.31 4.90
N ALA A 60 -4.37 7.14 5.94
CA ALA A 60 -5.12 6.91 7.19
C ALA A 60 -6.64 6.88 6.97
N MET A 61 -7.17 7.81 6.17
CA MET A 61 -8.58 7.84 5.80
C MET A 61 -9.00 6.56 5.08
N ALA A 62 -8.20 6.10 4.11
CA ALA A 62 -8.48 4.87 3.38
C ALA A 62 -8.44 3.65 4.30
N GLN A 63 -7.48 3.55 5.22
CA GLN A 63 -7.37 2.45 6.18
C GLN A 63 -8.58 2.37 7.12
N GLU A 64 -9.13 3.50 7.55
CA GLU A 64 -10.35 3.55 8.37
C GLU A 64 -11.64 3.37 7.56
N GLY A 65 -11.54 3.28 6.22
CA GLY A 65 -12.66 3.00 5.32
C GLY A 65 -13.30 4.21 4.65
N GLY A 66 -12.74 5.40 4.85
CA GLY A 66 -13.10 6.62 4.14
C GLY A 66 -12.20 6.83 2.92
N ILE A 67 -12.06 8.10 2.50
CA ILE A 67 -11.17 8.47 1.39
C ILE A 67 -10.57 9.86 1.62
N GLY A 68 -9.32 10.04 1.18
CA GLY A 68 -8.67 11.36 1.20
C GLY A 68 -8.49 11.95 -0.19
N ILE A 69 -8.78 13.24 -0.34
CA ILE A 69 -8.58 13.98 -1.58
C ILE A 69 -7.31 14.84 -1.48
N ILE A 70 -6.27 14.49 -2.24
CA ILE A 70 -5.01 15.24 -2.27
C ILE A 70 -5.25 16.64 -2.85
N HIS A 71 -4.82 17.68 -2.14
CA HIS A 71 -4.94 19.06 -2.60
C HIS A 71 -4.10 19.35 -3.85
N LYS A 72 -4.35 20.48 -4.51
CA LYS A 72 -3.70 20.88 -5.77
C LYS A 72 -2.63 21.99 -5.63
N SER A 73 -2.28 22.36 -4.39
CA SER A 73 -1.32 23.43 -4.09
C SER A 73 0.13 22.93 -4.18
N MET A 74 0.46 22.28 -5.30
CA MET A 74 1.77 21.71 -5.60
C MET A 74 1.88 21.48 -7.11
N SER A 75 3.06 21.13 -7.62
CA SER A 75 3.21 20.78 -9.04
C SER A 75 2.47 19.49 -9.37
N ILE A 76 2.16 19.30 -10.66
CA ILE A 76 1.55 18.05 -11.18
C ILE A 76 2.40 16.83 -10.81
N ALA A 77 3.73 16.96 -10.91
CA ALA A 77 4.66 15.89 -10.59
C ALA A 77 4.61 15.49 -9.10
N GLU A 78 4.58 16.48 -8.21
CA GLU A 78 4.46 16.25 -6.76
C GLU A 78 3.11 15.63 -6.41
N GLN A 79 2.01 16.11 -6.99
CA GLN A 79 0.69 15.56 -6.72
C GLN A 79 0.58 14.11 -7.20
N ALA A 80 1.14 13.80 -8.37
CA ALA A 80 1.20 12.42 -8.86
C ALA A 80 2.01 11.53 -7.92
N GLU A 81 3.10 12.04 -7.34
CA GLU A 81 3.91 11.29 -6.38
C GLU A 81 3.18 11.05 -5.05
N GLN A 82 2.40 12.02 -4.57
CA GLN A 82 1.51 11.85 -3.41
C GLN A 82 0.52 10.71 -3.65
N VAL A 83 -0.14 10.69 -4.82
CA VAL A 83 -1.06 9.62 -5.20
C VAL A 83 -0.35 8.27 -5.30
N ARG A 84 0.85 8.21 -5.91
CA ARG A 84 1.65 6.97 -5.98
C ARG A 84 1.97 6.43 -4.60
N LYS A 85 2.34 7.29 -3.64
CA LYS A 85 2.61 6.88 -2.26
C LYS A 85 1.38 6.26 -1.59
N VAL A 86 0.19 6.82 -1.79
CA VAL A 86 -1.07 6.25 -1.29
C VAL A 86 -1.33 4.88 -1.92
N LYS A 87 -1.27 4.80 -3.26
CA LYS A 87 -1.59 3.56 -4.00
C LYS A 87 -0.57 2.44 -3.78
N LYS A 88 0.70 2.76 -3.51
CA LYS A 88 1.74 1.78 -3.16
C LYS A 88 1.77 1.43 -1.68
N PHE A 89 0.98 2.08 -0.83
CA PHE A 89 1.06 1.87 0.61
C PHE A 89 0.58 0.48 1.00
N GLU A 90 -0.48 -0.02 0.38
CA GLU A 90 -1.08 -1.32 0.70
C GLU A 90 -1.52 -2.04 -0.57
N SER A 91 -0.57 -2.31 -1.46
CA SER A 91 -0.80 -3.15 -2.62
C SER A 91 -0.61 -4.61 -2.18
N GLY A 92 -1.66 -5.44 -2.25
CA GLY A 92 -1.55 -6.88 -1.94
C GLY A 92 -0.46 -7.58 -2.77
N VAL A 93 -0.15 -7.03 -3.96
CA VAL A 93 1.03 -7.35 -4.75
C VAL A 93 1.73 -6.06 -5.15
N VAL A 94 3.00 -5.88 -4.76
CA VAL A 94 3.84 -4.77 -5.25
C VAL A 94 4.20 -5.05 -6.71
N LYS A 95 3.45 -4.45 -7.64
CA LYS A 95 3.79 -4.42 -9.07
C LYS A 95 4.99 -3.49 -9.28
N ASP A 96 5.94 -3.92 -10.12
CA ASP A 96 7.21 -3.23 -10.38
C ASP A 96 8.01 -2.92 -9.10
N PRO A 97 8.44 -3.97 -8.35
CA PRO A 97 9.24 -3.77 -7.16
C PRO A 97 10.54 -3.06 -7.53
N ILE A 98 11.02 -2.19 -6.63
CA ILE A 98 12.34 -1.57 -6.77
C ILE A 98 13.38 -2.70 -6.78
N THR A 99 14.21 -2.75 -7.80
CA THR A 99 15.25 -3.77 -8.00
C THR A 99 16.66 -3.19 -7.93
N ILE A 100 17.65 -4.05 -7.74
CA ILE A 100 19.07 -3.67 -7.80
C ILE A 100 19.86 -4.65 -8.69
N GLN A 101 20.92 -4.17 -9.34
CA GLN A 101 21.80 -5.02 -10.13
C GLN A 101 22.74 -5.83 -9.24
N GLN A 102 23.07 -7.06 -9.62
CA GLN A 102 23.97 -7.93 -8.86
C GLN A 102 25.39 -7.36 -8.70
N SER A 103 25.79 -6.49 -9.63
CA SER A 103 27.08 -5.78 -9.66
C SER A 103 27.09 -4.51 -8.82
N ALA A 104 25.97 -4.13 -8.21
CA ALA A 104 25.91 -2.99 -7.31
C ALA A 104 26.62 -3.30 -5.99
N THR A 105 27.08 -2.25 -5.30
CA THR A 105 27.69 -2.37 -3.98
C THR A 105 26.66 -2.33 -2.86
N ILE A 106 27.04 -2.81 -1.67
CA ILE A 106 26.21 -2.70 -0.47
C ILE A 106 25.91 -1.24 -0.12
N ALA A 107 26.85 -0.32 -0.35
CA ALA A 107 26.61 1.11 -0.16
C ALA A 107 25.41 1.61 -0.99
N GLN A 108 25.36 1.25 -2.28
CA GLN A 108 24.26 1.61 -3.18
C GLN A 108 22.94 0.97 -2.74
N LEU A 109 22.99 -0.28 -2.26
CA LEU A 109 21.82 -0.96 -1.69
C LEU A 109 21.28 -0.23 -0.44
N LEU A 110 22.15 0.21 0.46
CA LEU A 110 21.75 0.94 1.67
C LEU A 110 21.15 2.31 1.35
N GLU A 111 21.69 3.01 0.36
CA GLU A 111 21.14 4.27 -0.14
C GLU A 111 19.74 4.06 -0.75
N LEU A 112 19.59 3.08 -1.64
CA LEU A 112 18.33 2.74 -2.28
C LEU A 112 17.26 2.34 -1.25
N THR A 113 17.60 1.45 -0.33
CA THR A 113 16.69 0.99 0.72
C THR A 113 16.31 2.10 1.70
N GLY A 114 17.26 2.98 2.05
CA GLY A 114 17.03 4.14 2.91
C GLY A 114 16.11 5.18 2.28
N ALA A 115 16.33 5.51 1.01
CA ALA A 115 15.54 6.50 0.27
C ALA A 115 14.07 6.08 0.10
N HIS A 116 13.81 4.77 -0.05
CA HIS A 116 12.48 4.24 -0.29
C HIS A 116 11.83 3.56 0.94
N GLY A 117 12.54 3.45 2.06
CA GLY A 117 12.03 2.82 3.28
C GLY A 117 11.74 1.31 3.14
N ILE A 118 12.42 0.64 2.20
CA ILE A 118 12.20 -0.79 1.88
C ILE A 118 13.25 -1.67 2.56
N SER A 119 12.85 -2.87 3.02
CA SER A 119 13.73 -3.78 3.78
C SER A 119 14.21 -5.01 3.00
N GLY A 120 13.84 -5.11 1.72
CA GLY A 120 14.32 -6.16 0.83
C GLY A 120 14.05 -5.80 -0.62
N VAL A 121 14.96 -6.24 -1.48
CA VAL A 121 15.09 -5.80 -2.87
C VAL A 121 15.40 -7.02 -3.73
N PRO A 122 14.63 -7.29 -4.80
CA PRO A 122 14.99 -8.28 -5.80
C PRO A 122 16.28 -7.88 -6.53
N VAL A 123 17.13 -8.86 -6.80
CA VAL A 123 18.43 -8.67 -7.46
C VAL A 123 18.34 -9.20 -8.90
N LEU A 124 18.75 -8.36 -9.85
CA LEU A 124 18.75 -8.66 -11.27
C LEU A 124 20.17 -8.77 -11.83
N ASP A 125 20.35 -9.59 -12.86
CA ASP A 125 21.50 -9.55 -13.76
C ASP A 125 21.02 -9.11 -15.14
N GLY A 126 21.18 -7.82 -15.46
CA GLY A 126 20.50 -7.23 -16.59
C GLY A 126 18.99 -7.25 -16.37
N LYS A 127 18.29 -8.19 -17.03
CA LYS A 127 16.84 -8.42 -16.90
C LYS A 127 16.50 -9.66 -16.05
N ASP A 128 17.46 -10.56 -15.85
CA ASP A 128 17.19 -11.86 -15.26
C ASP A 128 17.09 -11.74 -13.74
N LEU A 129 16.05 -12.31 -13.15
CA LEU A 129 15.93 -12.42 -11.69
C LEU A 129 16.93 -13.47 -11.17
N VAL A 130 17.94 -13.02 -10.42
CA VAL A 130 19.04 -13.85 -9.93
C VAL A 130 19.08 -13.99 -8.40
N GLY A 131 18.32 -13.18 -7.66
CA GLY A 131 18.30 -13.28 -6.21
C GLY A 131 17.38 -12.30 -5.50
N ILE A 132 17.47 -12.30 -4.18
CA ILE A 132 16.87 -11.30 -3.30
C ILE A 132 17.85 -10.96 -2.18
N VAL A 133 17.93 -9.69 -1.83
CA VAL A 133 18.70 -9.23 -0.67
C VAL A 133 17.76 -8.56 0.32
N THR A 134 17.94 -8.86 1.60
CA THR A 134 17.11 -8.35 2.69
C THR A 134 17.95 -7.63 3.73
N ARG A 135 17.28 -6.89 4.62
CA ARG A 135 17.94 -6.21 5.74
C ARG A 135 18.76 -7.17 6.63
N ARG A 136 18.39 -8.46 6.71
CA ARG A 136 19.12 -9.44 7.52
C ARG A 136 20.49 -9.76 6.92
N ASP A 137 20.59 -9.75 5.60
CA ASP A 137 21.81 -10.10 4.86
C ASP A 137 22.89 -9.00 4.97
N VAL A 138 22.47 -7.73 5.08
CA VAL A 138 23.37 -6.58 5.23
C VAL A 138 23.69 -6.21 6.68
N ARG A 139 22.92 -6.68 7.67
CA ARG A 139 22.97 -6.17 9.06
C ARG A 139 24.35 -6.28 9.72
N PHE A 140 25.13 -7.30 9.35
CA PHE A 140 26.42 -7.61 9.96
C PHE A 140 27.58 -7.46 8.97
N GLU A 141 27.33 -6.90 7.79
CA GLU A 141 28.38 -6.70 6.80
C GLU A 141 29.08 -5.37 7.03
N SER A 142 30.40 -5.44 7.24
CA SER A 142 31.23 -4.28 7.57
C SER A 142 31.88 -3.64 6.35
N ASN A 143 31.94 -4.35 5.22
CA ASN A 143 32.53 -3.82 3.99
C ASN A 143 31.46 -3.30 3.02
N PRO A 144 31.26 -1.96 2.92
CA PRO A 144 30.25 -1.37 2.04
C PRO A 144 30.57 -1.51 0.54
N GLN A 145 31.80 -1.90 0.18
CA GLN A 145 32.25 -2.07 -1.21
C GLN A 145 32.04 -3.49 -1.75
N LYS A 146 31.62 -4.44 -0.92
CA LYS A 146 31.23 -5.77 -1.42
C LYS A 146 30.03 -5.65 -2.35
N LEU A 147 29.99 -6.57 -3.31
CA LEU A 147 28.90 -6.66 -4.28
C LEU A 147 27.67 -7.32 -3.65
N VAL A 148 26.48 -6.92 -4.09
CA VAL A 148 25.20 -7.50 -3.68
C VAL A 148 25.15 -9.00 -3.99
N SER A 149 25.74 -9.44 -5.11
CA SER A 149 25.84 -10.86 -5.49
C SER A 149 26.48 -11.77 -4.44
N GLN A 150 27.33 -11.23 -3.56
CA GLN A 150 28.05 -12.00 -2.55
C GLN A 150 27.21 -12.27 -1.28
N ILE A 151 26.18 -11.48 -1.04
CA ILE A 151 25.37 -11.54 0.19
C ILE A 151 23.90 -11.91 -0.08
N MET A 152 23.45 -11.85 -1.33
CA MET A 152 22.05 -12.14 -1.68
C MET A 152 21.71 -13.63 -1.48
N THR A 153 20.42 -13.90 -1.28
CA THR A 153 19.89 -15.25 -1.47
C THR A 153 19.83 -15.54 -2.96
N PRO A 154 20.51 -16.59 -3.46
CA PRO A 154 20.64 -16.87 -4.88
C PRO A 154 19.38 -17.51 -5.47
N LYS A 155 19.28 -17.49 -6.80
CA LYS A 155 18.11 -17.94 -7.59
C LYS A 155 17.58 -19.31 -7.17
N GLU A 156 18.46 -20.27 -6.87
CA GLU A 156 18.09 -21.65 -6.54
C GLU A 156 17.38 -21.77 -5.18
N LYS A 157 17.50 -20.75 -4.32
CA LYS A 157 16.87 -20.69 -3.00
C LYS A 157 15.73 -19.69 -2.94
N LEU A 158 15.36 -19.08 -4.07
CA LEU A 158 14.24 -18.15 -4.12
C LEU A 158 12.93 -18.89 -3.91
N VAL A 159 12.10 -18.31 -3.05
CA VAL A 159 10.71 -18.72 -2.91
C VAL A 159 9.87 -17.78 -3.75
N THR A 160 9.28 -18.31 -4.80
CA THR A 160 8.50 -17.56 -5.78
C THR A 160 7.08 -18.10 -5.90
N VAL A 161 6.17 -17.30 -6.41
CA VAL A 161 4.81 -17.69 -6.84
C VAL A 161 4.58 -17.21 -8.28
N LEU A 162 3.68 -17.85 -9.00
CA LEU A 162 3.30 -17.40 -10.34
C LEU A 162 2.39 -16.17 -10.26
N GLU A 163 2.38 -15.35 -11.31
CA GLU A 163 1.42 -14.27 -11.45
C GLU A 163 -0.02 -14.81 -11.40
N GLY A 164 -0.86 -14.18 -10.58
CA GLY A 164 -2.23 -14.65 -10.32
C GLY A 164 -2.36 -15.76 -9.29
N ALA A 165 -1.28 -16.13 -8.59
CA ALA A 165 -1.36 -17.04 -7.45
C ALA A 165 -2.35 -16.56 -6.38
N ASP A 166 -3.08 -17.50 -5.78
CA ASP A 166 -4.04 -17.20 -4.73
C ASP A 166 -3.34 -16.75 -3.45
N LEU A 167 -4.02 -15.90 -2.69
CA LEU A 167 -3.53 -15.36 -1.43
C LEU A 167 -3.18 -16.48 -0.43
N ALA A 168 -3.96 -17.57 -0.43
CA ALA A 168 -3.73 -18.74 0.41
C ALA A 168 -2.38 -19.43 0.08
N GLU A 169 -2.02 -19.55 -1.21
CA GLU A 169 -0.73 -20.13 -1.62
C GLU A 169 0.43 -19.25 -1.12
N VAL A 170 0.29 -17.92 -1.25
CA VAL A 170 1.29 -16.97 -0.79
C VAL A 170 1.51 -17.08 0.73
N GLN A 171 0.42 -17.14 1.50
CA GLN A 171 0.47 -17.33 2.95
C GLN A 171 1.14 -18.65 3.33
N GLU A 172 0.83 -19.75 2.63
CA GLU A 172 1.46 -21.04 2.87
C GLU A 172 2.98 -20.97 2.64
N LYS A 173 3.44 -20.35 1.55
CA LYS A 173 4.88 -20.22 1.28
C LYS A 173 5.59 -19.34 2.29
N LEU A 174 4.99 -18.21 2.67
CA LEU A 174 5.51 -17.33 3.72
C LEU A 174 5.69 -18.09 5.04
N HIS A 175 4.67 -18.86 5.44
CA HIS A 175 4.68 -19.65 6.67
C HIS A 175 5.69 -20.80 6.63
N ARG A 176 5.65 -21.64 5.57
CA ARG A 176 6.52 -22.82 5.40
C ARG A 176 7.99 -22.44 5.39
N HIS A 177 8.35 -21.39 4.65
CA HIS A 177 9.74 -20.96 4.49
C HIS A 177 10.19 -19.96 5.56
N ARG A 178 9.27 -19.49 6.42
CA ARG A 178 9.54 -18.50 7.50
C ARG A 178 10.21 -17.22 6.97
N ILE A 179 9.71 -16.74 5.84
CA ILE A 179 10.20 -15.54 5.15
C ILE A 179 9.14 -14.44 5.18
N GLU A 180 9.58 -13.19 5.03
CA GLU A 180 8.70 -12.01 5.07
C GLU A 180 8.29 -11.50 3.68
N LYS A 181 8.86 -12.07 2.61
CA LYS A 181 8.66 -11.61 1.23
C LYS A 181 8.66 -12.79 0.28
N VAL A 182 7.78 -12.75 -0.72
CA VAL A 182 7.70 -13.73 -1.81
C VAL A 182 7.73 -12.98 -3.13
N LEU A 183 8.51 -13.47 -4.09
CA LEU A 183 8.62 -12.87 -5.41
C LEU A 183 7.55 -13.46 -6.33
N VAL A 184 6.92 -12.61 -7.14
CA VAL A 184 5.94 -13.01 -8.15
C VAL A 184 6.64 -13.06 -9.50
N VAL A 185 6.55 -14.18 -10.20
CA VAL A 185 7.20 -14.40 -11.49
C VAL A 185 6.22 -14.89 -12.55
N ASN A 186 6.55 -14.71 -13.83
CA ASN A 186 5.81 -15.32 -14.94
C ASN A 186 6.37 -16.73 -15.28
N ASP A 187 5.80 -17.36 -16.31
CA ASP A 187 6.24 -18.67 -16.82
C ASP A 187 7.69 -18.68 -17.34
N GLN A 188 8.24 -17.52 -17.71
CA GLN A 188 9.64 -17.34 -18.15
C GLN A 188 10.60 -17.05 -16.99
N PHE A 189 10.09 -17.00 -15.76
CA PHE A 189 10.81 -16.62 -14.53
C PHE A 189 11.26 -15.15 -14.50
N ASP A 190 10.61 -14.27 -15.26
CA ASP A 190 10.80 -12.83 -15.13
C ASP A 190 10.09 -12.33 -13.87
N LEU A 191 10.66 -11.29 -13.25
CA LEU A 191 10.07 -10.66 -12.07
C LEU A 191 8.86 -9.81 -12.44
N CYS A 192 7.68 -10.20 -11.99
CA CYS A 192 6.42 -9.47 -12.19
C CYS A 192 6.01 -8.65 -10.97
N GLY A 193 6.44 -9.07 -9.77
CA GLY A 193 6.01 -8.44 -8.53
C GLY A 193 6.67 -8.97 -7.27
N MET A 194 6.26 -8.46 -6.13
CA MET A 194 6.65 -8.95 -4.82
C MET A 194 5.52 -8.78 -3.81
N ILE A 195 5.32 -9.75 -2.93
CA ILE A 195 4.33 -9.71 -1.85
C ILE A 195 5.07 -9.71 -0.52
N THR A 196 4.61 -8.92 0.46
CA THR A 196 5.24 -8.82 1.77
C THR A 196 4.29 -9.16 2.90
N VAL A 197 4.81 -9.74 4.00
CA VAL A 197 4.01 -10.03 5.22
C VAL A 197 3.35 -8.77 5.77
N LYS A 198 4.00 -7.61 5.64
CA LYS A 198 3.45 -6.33 6.10
C LYS A 198 2.11 -5.99 5.45
N ASP A 199 1.87 -6.46 4.23
CA ASP A 199 0.60 -6.21 3.54
C ASP A 199 -0.53 -7.05 4.14
N PHE A 200 -0.22 -8.24 4.66
CA PHE A 200 -1.15 -9.06 5.44
C PHE A 200 -1.45 -8.45 6.82
N ASP A 201 -0.41 -8.01 7.54
CA ASP A 201 -0.58 -7.39 8.86
C ASP A 201 -1.48 -6.14 8.79
N LYS A 202 -1.34 -5.34 7.73
CA LYS A 202 -2.18 -4.17 7.48
C LYS A 202 -3.63 -4.55 7.21
N ALA A 203 -3.86 -5.58 6.38
CA ALA A 203 -5.20 -6.04 6.07
C ALA A 203 -5.93 -6.57 7.32
N GLU A 204 -5.22 -7.23 8.24
CA GLU A 204 -5.78 -7.68 9.52
C GLU A 204 -6.04 -6.50 10.48
N SER A 205 -5.15 -5.52 10.50
CA SER A 205 -5.27 -4.33 11.36
C SER A 205 -6.40 -3.38 10.94
N PHE A 206 -6.72 -3.35 9.64
CA PHE A 206 -7.70 -2.42 9.04
C PHE A 206 -8.74 -3.17 8.19
N PRO A 207 -9.66 -3.91 8.83
CA PRO A 207 -10.65 -4.75 8.12
C PRO A 207 -11.67 -3.93 7.31
N TYR A 208 -11.86 -2.66 7.65
CA TYR A 208 -12.76 -1.74 6.96
C TYR A 208 -12.06 -0.85 5.94
N ALA A 209 -10.79 -1.12 5.60
CA ALA A 209 -10.06 -0.31 4.64
C ALA A 209 -10.78 -0.22 3.27
N CYS A 210 -10.82 0.98 2.72
CA CYS A 210 -11.39 1.26 1.39
C CYS A 210 -10.34 0.94 0.32
N LYS A 211 -10.51 -0.21 -0.35
CA LYS A 211 -9.57 -0.79 -1.31
C LYS A 211 -10.17 -0.84 -2.70
N ASP A 212 -9.31 -0.89 -3.73
CA ASP A 212 -9.76 -1.20 -5.09
C ASP A 212 -9.58 -2.69 -5.39
N SER A 213 -9.86 -3.10 -6.63
CA SER A 213 -9.75 -4.51 -7.05
C SER A 213 -8.33 -5.07 -6.99
N TYR A 214 -7.30 -4.22 -6.89
CA TYR A 214 -5.88 -4.61 -6.83
C TYR A 214 -5.32 -4.59 -5.39
N GLY A 215 -6.12 -4.22 -4.39
CA GLY A 215 -5.68 -3.93 -3.04
C GLY A 215 -5.44 -2.44 -2.87
#